data_AF-A0A2N3BYZ5-F1
#
_entry.id   AF-A0A2N3BYZ5-F1
#
_cell.length_a   1.000
_cell.length_b   1.000
_cell.length_c   1.000
_cell.angle_alpha   90.00
_cell.angle_beta   90.00
_cell.angle_gamma   90.00
#
_symmetry.space_group_name_H-M   'P 1'
#
loop_
_entity.id
_entity.type
_entity.pdbx_description
1 polymer ?
#
loop_
_entity_poly.entity_id
_entity_poly.type
_entity_poly.pdbx_seq_one_letter_code
_entity_poly.pdbx_strand_id
1 'polypeptide(L)'
;MRHDWTRAELQALFDLPFNDLLFEAQLVHRRWFKAHQVQMSTLLSIKTGGCPEDCGYCAQSSKFETGLKASKLMEVEKVLAEARKAKEAGATRYCMGAAW
;
A
#
# COMPACT_ATOMS: atom_id res chain seq x y z
N MET A 1 -1.94 24.50 -2.42
CA MET A 1 -1.87 23.37 -1.47
C MET A 1 -0.97 23.82 -0.32
N ARG A 2 -1.34 23.51 0.93
CA ARG A 2 -0.59 23.93 2.12
C ARG A 2 0.47 22.89 2.49
N HIS A 3 1.67 23.31 2.87
CA HIS A 3 2.82 22.43 3.15
C HIS A 3 3.49 22.66 4.52
N ASP A 4 2.95 23.55 5.35
CA ASP A 4 3.53 24.05 6.61
C ASP A 4 2.76 23.56 7.86
N TRP A 5 2.22 22.34 7.81
CA TRP A 5 1.45 21.77 8.91
C TRP A 5 2.28 21.64 10.19
N THR A 6 1.75 22.19 11.28
CA THR A 6 2.32 22.00 12.62
C THR A 6 1.74 20.77 13.32
N ARG A 7 2.46 20.25 14.33
CA ARG A 7 1.97 19.13 15.14
C ARG A 7 0.64 19.44 15.83
N ALA A 8 0.46 20.67 16.32
CA ALA A 8 -0.77 21.08 17.00
C ALA A 8 -1.98 21.08 16.06
N GLU A 9 -1.82 21.54 14.83
CA GLU A 9 -2.88 21.50 13.82
C GLU A 9 -3.25 20.07 13.42
N LEU A 10 -2.27 19.17 13.32
CA LEU A 10 -2.54 17.76 13.07
C LEU A 10 -3.29 17.12 14.24
N GLN A 11 -2.86 17.39 15.48
CA GLN A 11 -3.54 16.89 16.68
C GLN A 11 -5.00 17.34 16.72
N ALA A 12 -5.27 18.61 16.40
CA ALA A 12 -6.63 19.13 16.33
C ALA A 12 -7.53 18.35 15.35
N LEU A 13 -6.99 17.84 14.23
CA LEU A 13 -7.74 16.97 13.32
C LEU A 13 -8.06 15.59 13.92
N PHE A 14 -7.12 15.01 14.68
CA PHE A 14 -7.35 13.74 15.37
C PHE A 14 -8.34 13.87 16.52
N ASP A 15 -8.44 15.06 17.12
CA ASP A 15 -9.35 15.35 18.23
C ASP A 15 -10.78 15.73 17.78
N LEU A 16 -11.02 15.89 16.47
CA LEU A 16 -12.35 16.20 15.95
C LEU A 16 -13.35 15.05 16.22
N PRO A 17 -14.64 15.38 16.44
CA PRO A 17 -15.69 14.36 16.41
C PRO A 17 -15.62 13.59 15.09
N PHE A 18 -15.62 12.27 15.17
CA PHE A 18 -15.33 11.39 14.02
C PHE A 18 -16.21 11.68 12.79
N ASN A 19 -17.50 11.97 13.01
CA ASN A 19 -18.43 12.26 11.92
C ASN A 19 -18.14 13.60 11.22
N ASP A 20 -17.67 14.60 11.97
CA ASP A 20 -17.30 15.90 11.42
C ASP A 20 -16.01 15.76 10.59
N LEU A 21 -15.02 15.03 11.12
CA LEU A 21 -13.80 14.69 10.39
C LEU A 21 -14.09 13.95 9.07
N LEU A 22 -15.00 12.96 9.11
CA LEU A 22 -15.41 12.23 7.90
C LEU A 22 -16.08 13.15 6.88
N PHE A 23 -16.95 14.05 7.33
CA PHE A 23 -17.64 14.99 6.43
C PHE A 23 -16.64 15.94 5.76
N GLU A 24 -15.73 16.54 6.54
CA GLU A 24 -14.65 17.39 6.00
C GLU A 24 -13.76 16.65 5.01
N ALA A 25 -13.38 15.40 5.33
CA ALA A 25 -12.57 14.56 4.44
C ALA A 25 -13.28 14.31 3.10
N GLN A 26 -14.59 14.07 3.10
CA GLN A 26 -15.38 13.90 1.87
C GLN A 26 -15.43 15.20 1.04
N LEU A 27 -15.58 16.36 1.69
CA LEU A 27 -15.58 17.65 1.02
C LEU A 27 -14.24 17.93 0.32
N VAL A 28 -13.14 17.67 1.02
CA VAL A 28 -11.78 17.78 0.44
C VAL A 28 -11.60 16.78 -0.70
N HIS A 29 -11.99 15.53 -0.51
CA HIS A 29 -11.85 14.50 -1.53
C HIS A 29 -12.60 14.86 -2.81
N ARG A 30 -13.87 15.29 -2.72
CA ARG A 30 -14.68 15.69 -3.88
C ARG A 30 -14.18 16.96 -4.58
N ARG A 31 -13.47 17.84 -3.87
CA ARG A 31 -12.87 19.04 -4.46
C ARG A 31 -11.70 18.71 -5.37
N TRP A 32 -10.91 17.69 -5.02
CA TRP A 32 -9.62 17.42 -5.69
C TRP A 32 -9.60 16.13 -6.51
N PHE A 33 -10.50 15.19 -6.26
CA PHE A 33 -10.60 13.92 -6.97
C PHE A 33 -11.94 13.80 -7.69
N LYS A 34 -11.93 13.05 -8.80
CA LYS A 34 -13.16 12.72 -9.53
C LYS A 34 -14.03 11.84 -8.65
N ALA A 35 -15.25 12.30 -8.38
CA ALA A 35 -16.21 11.53 -7.60
C ALA A 35 -16.47 10.17 -8.26
N HIS A 36 -16.64 9.13 -7.44
CA HIS A 36 -16.95 7.76 -7.86
C HIS A 36 -15.86 7.08 -8.72
N GLN A 37 -14.65 7.62 -8.76
CA GLN A 37 -13.50 6.98 -9.39
C GLN A 37 -12.54 6.43 -8.33
N VAL A 38 -12.05 5.20 -8.53
CA VAL A 38 -11.03 4.56 -7.69
C VAL A 38 -9.90 4.06 -8.56
N GLN A 39 -8.66 4.21 -8.09
CA GLN A 39 -7.49 3.65 -8.76
C GLN A 39 -7.31 2.17 -8.38
N MET A 40 -7.22 1.30 -9.39
CA MET A 40 -7.06 -0.15 -9.19
C MET A 40 -5.57 -0.54 -9.34
N SER A 41 -4.97 -1.07 -8.26
CA SER A 41 -3.59 -1.56 -8.29
C SER A 41 -3.53 -3.02 -7.87
N THR A 42 -2.73 -3.83 -8.58
CA THR A 42 -2.45 -5.23 -8.22
C THR A 42 -0.98 -5.37 -7.88
N LEU A 43 -0.67 -6.08 -6.79
CA LEU A 43 0.69 -6.30 -6.32
C LEU A 43 1.05 -7.79 -6.38
N LEU A 44 2.30 -8.08 -6.74
CA LEU A 44 2.91 -9.40 -6.61
C LEU A 44 4.19 -9.32 -5.78
N SER A 45 4.36 -10.27 -4.87
CA SER A 45 5.63 -10.48 -4.17
C SER A 45 6.60 -11.24 -5.08
N ILE A 46 7.56 -10.53 -5.66
CA ILE A 46 8.53 -11.11 -6.61
C ILE A 46 9.65 -11.88 -5.88
N LYS A 47 9.85 -11.63 -4.59
CA LYS A 47 10.73 -12.41 -3.69
C LYS A 47 10.12 -12.38 -2.29
N THR A 48 9.70 -13.54 -1.79
CA THR A 48 8.95 -13.65 -0.53
C THR A 48 9.82 -14.20 0.58
N GLY A 49 9.77 -13.59 1.77
CA GLY A 49 10.44 -14.08 2.98
C GLY A 49 11.96 -13.93 2.97
N GLY A 50 12.58 -14.31 4.09
CA GLY A 50 14.03 -14.26 4.26
C GLY A 50 14.61 -12.84 4.33
N CYS A 51 13.81 -11.86 4.76
CA CYS A 51 14.24 -10.47 4.99
C CYS A 51 15.07 -10.38 6.29
N PRO A 52 16.26 -9.76 6.32
CA PRO A 52 17.08 -9.61 7.52
C PRO A 52 16.59 -8.49 8.44
N GLU A 53 15.72 -7.59 7.95
CA GLU A 53 15.12 -6.54 8.77
C GLU A 53 14.24 -7.14 9.87
N ASP A 54 14.10 -6.43 10.98
CA ASP A 54 13.44 -6.89 12.21
C ASP A 54 12.11 -6.18 12.48
N CYS A 55 11.44 -5.70 11.43
CA CYS A 55 10.14 -5.05 11.52
C CYS A 55 9.12 -5.93 12.27
N GLY A 56 8.74 -5.53 13.49
CA GLY A 56 7.93 -6.35 14.42
C GLY A 56 6.52 -6.72 13.94
N TYR A 57 6.04 -6.16 12.84
CA TYR A 57 4.75 -6.47 12.20
C TYR A 57 4.89 -7.29 10.92
N CYS A 58 6.10 -7.49 10.39
CA CYS A 58 6.31 -8.06 9.07
C CYS A 58 6.47 -9.57 9.11
N ALA A 59 5.53 -10.31 8.50
CA ALA A 59 5.59 -11.77 8.42
C ALA A 59 6.76 -12.32 7.60
N GLN A 60 7.46 -11.46 6.84
CA GLN A 60 8.57 -11.85 5.95
C GLN A 60 9.95 -11.77 6.61
N SER A 61 10.04 -11.19 7.80
CA SER A 61 11.29 -11.09 8.54
C SER A 61 11.78 -12.48 8.94
N SER A 62 13.07 -12.72 8.75
CA SER A 62 13.79 -13.92 9.18
C SER A 62 14.07 -13.93 10.69
N LYS A 63 13.78 -12.83 11.40
CA LYS A 63 13.98 -12.71 12.85
C LYS A 63 12.85 -13.34 13.66
N PHE A 64 11.71 -13.67 13.02
CA PHE A 64 10.52 -14.18 13.69
C PHE A 64 10.03 -15.48 13.03
N GLU A 65 9.49 -16.40 13.83
CA GLU A 65 8.88 -17.63 13.33
C GLU A 65 7.43 -17.38 12.92
N THR A 66 7.18 -17.25 11.62
CA THR A 66 5.87 -16.90 11.06
C THR A 66 5.23 -18.03 10.25
N GLY A 67 5.97 -19.12 10.03
CA GLY A 67 5.58 -20.23 9.14
C GLY A 67 5.65 -19.89 7.64
N LEU A 68 6.09 -18.68 7.27
CA LEU A 68 6.21 -18.27 5.88
C LEU A 68 7.40 -18.96 5.20
N LYS A 69 7.13 -19.66 4.09
CA LYS A 69 8.18 -20.27 3.27
C LYS A 69 8.86 -19.22 2.39
N ALA A 70 10.17 -19.09 2.53
CA ALA A 70 10.95 -18.20 1.68
C ALA A 70 11.01 -18.71 0.23
N SER A 71 10.90 -17.79 -0.72
CA SER A 71 11.07 -18.05 -2.15
C SER A 71 12.25 -17.25 -2.69
N LYS A 72 12.91 -17.79 -3.73
CA LYS A 72 13.85 -16.99 -4.53
C LYS A 72 13.09 -15.93 -5.32
N LEU A 73 13.85 -14.98 -5.86
CA LEU A 73 13.35 -14.00 -6.81
C LEU A 73 12.73 -14.73 -8.02
N MET A 74 11.57 -14.26 -8.46
CA MET A 74 10.88 -14.78 -9.63
C MET A 74 11.62 -14.43 -10.92
N GLU A 75 11.58 -15.33 -11.88
CA GLU A 75 12.02 -15.05 -13.25
C GLU A 75 11.21 -13.91 -13.88
N VAL A 76 11.89 -13.06 -14.65
CA VAL A 76 11.28 -11.88 -15.30
C VAL A 76 10.04 -12.27 -16.11
N GLU A 77 10.12 -13.34 -16.90
CA GLU A 77 8.99 -13.81 -17.71
C GLU A 77 7.76 -14.18 -16.87
N LYS A 78 7.97 -14.77 -15.69
CA LYS A 78 6.86 -15.06 -14.76
C LYS A 78 6.24 -13.77 -14.22
N VAL A 79 7.08 -12.79 -13.87
CA VAL A 79 6.59 -11.48 -13.39
C VAL A 79 5.79 -10.77 -14.49
N LEU A 80 6.27 -10.81 -15.73
CA LEU A 80 5.58 -10.22 -16.88
C LEU A 80 4.26 -10.94 -17.20
N ALA A 81 4.22 -12.27 -17.07
CA ALA A 81 2.99 -13.04 -17.25
C ALA A 81 1.92 -12.65 -16.23
N GLU A 82 2.29 -12.52 -14.95
CA GLU A 82 1.37 -12.06 -13.90
C GLU A 82 0.96 -10.59 -14.08
N ALA A 83 1.86 -9.73 -14.56
CA ALA A 83 1.54 -8.35 -14.90
C ALA A 83 0.51 -8.24 -16.03
N ARG A 84 0.61 -9.11 -17.06
CA ARG A 84 -0.37 -9.19 -18.15
C ARG A 84 -1.74 -9.62 -17.63
N LYS A 85 -1.80 -10.67 -16.80
CA LYS A 85 -3.04 -11.11 -16.15
C LYS A 85 -3.67 -9.99 -15.29
N ALA A 86 -2.86 -9.26 -14.53
CA ALA A 86 -3.33 -8.14 -13.73
C ALA A 86 -3.92 -7.02 -14.60
N LYS A 87 -3.28 -6.71 -15.73
CA LYS A 87 -3.80 -5.74 -16.71
C LYS A 87 -5.13 -6.20 -17.32
N GLU A 88 -5.22 -7.47 -17.72
CA GLU A 88 -6.44 -8.08 -18.25
C GLU A 88 -7.58 -8.08 -17.21
N ALA A 89 -7.25 -8.22 -15.93
CA ALA A 89 -8.19 -8.10 -14.80
C ALA A 89 -8.56 -6.64 -14.46
N GLY A 90 -8.10 -5.65 -15.22
CA GLY A 90 -8.47 -4.24 -15.06
C GLY A 90 -7.58 -3.43 -14.11
N ALA A 91 -6.43 -3.94 -13.68
CA ALA A 91 -5.48 -3.15 -12.91
C ALA A 91 -4.89 -2.02 -13.76
N THR A 92 -4.88 -0.80 -13.22
CA THR A 92 -4.25 0.37 -13.87
C THR A 92 -2.79 0.53 -13.44
N ARG A 93 -2.36 -0.16 -12.38
CA ARG A 93 -0.98 -0.17 -11.89
C ARG A 93 -0.61 -1.57 -11.38
N TYR A 94 0.57 -2.04 -11.75
CA TYR A 94 1.16 -3.28 -11.25
C TYR A 94 2.34 -2.96 -10.32
N CYS A 95 2.36 -3.57 -9.15
CA CYS A 95 3.36 -3.32 -8.11
C CYS A 95 4.16 -4.59 -7.81
N MET A 96 5.47 -4.45 -7.69
CA MET A 96 6.37 -5.54 -7.35
C MET A 96 6.94 -5.29 -5.96
N GLY A 97 6.76 -6.25 -5.04
CA GLY A 97 7.33 -6.22 -3.69
C GLY A 97 8.44 -7.26 -3.54
N ALA A 98 9.55 -6.89 -2.91
CA ALA A 98 10.65 -7.82 -2.61
C ALA A 98 11.02 -7.71 -1.13
N ALA A 99 11.11 -8.86 -0.47
CA ALA A 99 11.65 -8.96 0.88
C ALA A 99 13.19 -8.89 0.80
N TRP A 100 13.80 -7.71 0.94
CA TRP A 100 15.26 -7.63 1.05
C TRP A 100 15.72 -8.01 2.42
#